data_AF-X1RBL4-F1
#
_entry.id   AF-X1RBL4-F1
#
_cell.length_a   1.000
_cell.length_b   1.000
_cell.length_c   1.000
_cell.angle_alpha   90.00
_cell.angle_beta   90.00
_cell.angle_gamma   90.00
#
_symmetry.space_group_name_H-M   'P 1'
#
loop_
_entity.id
_entity.type
_entity.pdbx_description
1 polymer ?
#
loop_
_entity_poly.entity_id
_entity_poly.type
_entity_poly.pdbx_seq_one_letter_code
_entity_poly.pdbx_strand_id
1 'polypeptide(L)' 'MPKQTSLYEAALKPLKKAAAVLNLEPNIVEVLSSPERMLIVSIPVKMDDGKTKVFTGYRV' A
#
# COMPACT_ATOMS: atom_id res chain seq x y z
N MET A 1 4.22 21.51 -11.83
CA MET A 1 4.95 20.82 -10.74
C MET A 1 5.17 19.38 -11.17
N PRO A 2 6.40 18.83 -11.13
CA PRO A 2 6.62 17.44 -11.53
C PRO A 2 5.85 16.52 -10.57
N LYS A 3 5.04 15.61 -11.12
CA LYS A 3 4.24 14.66 -10.36
C LYS A 3 5.19 13.71 -9.62
N GLN A 4 5.32 13.88 -8.30
CA GLN A 4 6.04 12.90 -7.47
C GLN A 4 5.36 11.54 -7.65
N THR A 5 6.12 10.56 -8.14
CA THR A 5 5.65 9.18 -8.28
C THR A 5 5.42 8.61 -6.89
N SER A 6 4.23 8.05 -6.63
CA SER A 6 3.98 7.41 -5.34
C SER A 6 4.84 6.14 -5.18
N LEU A 7 5.09 5.71 -3.94
CA LEU A 7 5.81 4.45 -3.68
C LEU A 7 5.12 3.25 -4.35
N TYR A 8 3.79 3.29 -4.41
CA TYR A 8 2.99 2.31 -5.12
C TYR A 8 3.27 2.32 -6.63
N GLU A 9 3.18 3.49 -7.28
CA GLU A 9 3.49 3.62 -8.71
C GLU A 9 4.95 3.22 -9.02
N ALA A 10 5.89 3.47 -8.11
CA ALA A 10 7.27 3.04 -8.24
C ALA A 10 7.41 1.52 -8.14
N ALA A 11 6.67 0.86 -7.23
CA ALA A 11 6.67 -0.60 -7.06
C ALA A 11 6.00 -1.36 -8.21
N LEU A 12 5.02 -0.75 -8.90
CA LEU A 12 4.39 -1.38 -10.07
C LEU A 12 5.35 -1.52 -11.27
N LYS A 13 6.39 -0.67 -11.37
CA LYS A 13 7.37 -0.74 -12.47
C LYS A 13 8.15 -2.07 -12.50
N PRO A 14 8.84 -2.50 -11.42
CA PRO A 14 9.51 -3.79 -11.40
C PRO A 14 8.53 -4.97 -11.50
N LEU A 15 7.32 -4.88 -10.92
CA LEU A 15 6.28 -5.91 -11.06
C LEU A 15 5.93 -6.15 -12.54
N LYS A 16 5.61 -5.09 -13.29
CA LYS A 16 5.27 -5.18 -14.71
C LYS A 16 6.45 -5.70 -15.55
N LYS A 17 7.67 -5.29 -15.21
CA LYS A 17 8.88 -5.79 -15.88
C LYS A 17 9.05 -7.31 -15.66
N ALA A 18 8.89 -7.78 -14.44
CA ALA A 18 8.98 -9.21 -14.13
C ALA A 18 7.85 -10.01 -14.81
N ALA A 19 6.62 -9.49 -14.80
CA ALA A 19 5.48 -10.11 -15.46
C ALA A 19 5.70 -10.27 -16.98
N ALA A 20 6.30 -9.27 -17.63
CA ALA A 20 6.65 -9.35 -19.06
C ALA A 20 7.71 -10.42 -19.34
N VAL A 21 8.73 -10.55 -18.47
CA VAL A 21 9.77 -11.59 -18.62
C VAL A 21 9.18 -13.00 -18.44
N LEU A 22 8.20 -13.14 -17.54
CA LEU A 22 7.55 -14.41 -17.22
C LEU A 22 6.34 -14.73 -18.11
N ASN A 23 5.97 -13.85 -19.04
CA ASN A 23 4.75 -13.93 -19.85
C ASN A 23 3.49 -14.22 -19.01
N LEU A 24 3.34 -13.52 -17.87
CA LEU A 24 2.16 -13.67 -17.04
C LEU A 24 0.91 -13.15 -17.74
N GLU A 25 -0.20 -13.86 -17.55
CA GLU A 25 -1.50 -13.41 -18.04
C GLU A 25 -1.93 -12.08 -17.36
N PRO A 26 -2.64 -11.18 -18.06
CA PRO A 26 -2.99 -9.86 -17.53
C PRO A 26 -3.81 -9.89 -16.23
N ASN A 27 -4.69 -10.88 -16.07
CA ASN A 27 -5.47 -11.13 -14.86
C ASN A 27 -4.58 -11.38 -13.62
N ILE A 28 -3.48 -12.13 -13.78
CA ILE A 28 -2.53 -12.41 -12.70
C ILE A 28 -1.81 -11.13 -12.30
N VAL A 29 -1.39 -10.33 -13.28
CA VAL A 29 -0.72 -9.04 -13.03
C VAL A 29 -1.63 -8.08 -12.30
N GLU A 30 -2.92 -8.04 -12.64
CA GLU A 30 -3.91 -7.20 -11.97
C GLU A 30 -4.08 -7.60 -10.49
N VAL A 31 -4.19 -8.90 -10.20
CA VAL A 31 -4.28 -9.42 -8.83
C VAL A 31 -3.03 -9.07 -8.03
N LEU A 32 -1.83 -9.30 -8.59
CA LEU A 32 -0.56 -8.98 -7.93
C LEU A 32 -0.29 -7.48 -7.78
N SER A 33 -0.98 -6.64 -8.56
CA SER A 33 -0.87 -5.18 -8.45
C SER A 33 -1.62 -4.63 -7.24
N SER A 34 -2.48 -5.43 -6.60
CA SER A 34 -3.25 -5.03 -5.43
C SER A 34 -2.86 -5.86 -4.19
N PRO A 35 -2.88 -5.28 -2.98
CA PRO A 35 -2.70 -6.06 -1.76
C PRO A 35 -3.88 -7.01 -1.57
N GLU A 36 -3.60 -8.22 -1.09
CA GLU A 36 -4.63 -9.23 -0.79
C GLU A 36 -5.60 -8.74 0.32
N ARG A 37 -5.07 -7.97 1.29
CA ARG A 37 -5.85 -7.39 2.39
C ARG A 37 -5.21 -6.09 2.84
N MET A 38 -6.05 -5.11 3.17
CA MET A 38 -5.62 -3.87 3.83
C MET A 38 -6.49 -3.63 5.06
N LEU A 39 -5.87 -3.28 6.18
CA LEU A 39 -6.55 -2.89 7.42
C LEU A 39 -6.16 -1.46 7.77
N ILE A 40 -7.18 -0.63 7.97
CA ILE A 40 -7.06 0.73 8.50
C ILE A 40 -7.83 0.75 9.81
N VAL A 41 -7.13 1.06 10.90
CA VAL A 41 -7.69 0.98 12.26
C VAL A 41 -7.54 2.30 13.00
N SER A 42 -8.49 2.59 13.88
CA SER A 42 -8.39 3.70 14.82
C SER A 42 -7.79 3.20 16.14
N ILE A 43 -6.69 3.81 16.55
CA ILE A 43 -5.94 3.47 17.77
C ILE A 43 -6.07 4.63 18.76
N PRO A 44 -7.09 4.63 19.64
CA PRO A 44 -7.19 5.61 20.72
C PRO A 44 -6.13 5.32 21.79
N VAL A 45 -5.28 6.31 22.08
CA VAL A 45 -4.23 6.23 23.10
C VAL A 45 -4.47 7.29 24.15
N LYS A 46 -4.43 6.88 25.43
CA LYS A 46 -4.37 7.82 26.55
C LYS A 46 -2.95 8.34 26.67
N MET A 47 -2.78 9.64 26.49
CA MET A 47 -1.49 10.33 26.57
C MET A 47 -1.08 10.56 28.03
N ASP A 48 0.19 10.90 28.26
CA ASP A 48 0.72 11.19 29.61
C ASP A 48 -0.01 12.36 30.29
N ASP A 49 -0.52 13.33 29.52
CA ASP A 49 -1.32 14.47 30.01
C ASP A 49 -2.79 14.11 30.30
N GLY A 50 -3.15 12.83 30.15
CA GLY A 50 -4.50 12.31 30.39
C GLY A 50 -5.48 12.50 29.23
N LYS A 51 -5.13 13.22 28.15
CA LYS A 51 -6.00 13.37 26.97
C LYS A 51 -6.00 12.08 26.13
N THR A 52 -7.11 11.83 25.44
CA THR A 52 -7.18 10.75 24.43
C THR A 52 -6.82 11.32 23.07
N LYS A 53 -5.87 10.68 22.38
CA LYS A 53 -5.53 10.95 20.98
C LYS A 53 -5.79 9.72 20.14
N VAL A 54 -6.52 9.88 19.04
CA VAL A 54 -6.79 8.80 18.09
C VAL A 54 -5.76 8.84 16.97
N PHE A 55 -5.06 7.73 16.76
CA PHE A 55 -4.11 7.54 15.67
C PHE A 55 -4.70 6.61 14.61
N THR A 56 -4.29 6.79 13.35
CA THR A 56 -4.63 5.86 12.27
C THR A 56 -3.51 4.86 12.10
N GLY A 57 -3.81 3.57 12.29
CA GLY A 57 -2.90 2.46 12.00
C GLY A 57 -3.16 1.88 10.61
N TYR A 58 -2.10 1.42 9.95
CA TYR A 58 -2.16 0.79 8.63
C TYR A 58 -1.45 -0.57 8.67
N ARG A 59 -2.10 -1.61 8.14
CA ARG A 59 -1.49 -2.90 7.80
C ARG A 59 -1.89 -3.23 6.37
N VAL A 60 -0.90 -3.30 5.49
CA VAL A 60 -1.03 -3.53 4.04
C VAL A 60 -0.33 -4.84 3.69
#